data_AF-A0A7C6SAC5-F1
#
_entry.id   AF-A0A7C6SAC5-F1
#
_cell.length_a   1.000
_cell.length_b   1.000
_cell.length_c   1.000
_cell.angle_alpha   90.00
_cell.angle_beta   90.00
_cell.angle_gamma   90.00
#
_symmetry.space_group_name_H-M   'P 1'
#
loop_
_entity.id
_entity.type
_entity.pdbx_description
1 polymer ?
#
loop_
_entity_poly.entity_id
_entity_poly.type
_entity_poly.pdbx_seq_one_letter_code
_entity_poly.pdbx_strand_id
1 'polypeptide(L)'
;MIKRVVGLYFSPMGRTAKITRLLAQEITDKINEECPIPVSWKCMDINNEDAKNLIFDKETVVIIGMPVHVGKIPLHGLKAIKKICGNGTMTIALVSYGTKSYGNALYELQHFSEEQGFKVVGACAFPTTEKGKMSRAYLRELNEVKAFVDASSNKLKRLSGCSIEGLRVKPAPLHIDGNLPVHKISRVFPKAAEVAQRLFEKFSNHEGEAEWFL
;
A
#
# COMPACT_ATOMS: atom_id res chain seq x y z
N MET A 1 9.11 -2.23 -20.16
CA MET A 1 8.93 -0.86 -19.66
C MET A 1 7.58 -0.76 -18.98
N ILE A 2 7.44 0.12 -18.00
CA ILE A 2 6.14 0.41 -17.37
C ILE A 2 5.28 1.20 -18.35
N LYS A 3 4.00 0.87 -18.46
CA LYS A 3 2.99 1.58 -19.28
C LYS A 3 1.82 2.10 -18.46
N ARG A 4 1.58 1.52 -17.28
CA ARG A 4 0.47 1.91 -16.42
C ARG A 4 0.79 1.75 -14.94
N VAL A 5 0.26 2.65 -14.14
CA VAL A 5 0.23 2.57 -12.67
C VAL A 5 -1.22 2.39 -12.22
N VAL A 6 -1.49 1.37 -11.41
CA VAL A 6 -2.84 1.07 -10.91
C VAL A 6 -2.86 1.11 -9.39
N GLY A 7 -3.62 2.04 -8.82
CA GLY A 7 -3.89 2.07 -7.38
C GLY A 7 -5.12 1.24 -7.03
N LEU A 8 -4.91 0.11 -6.36
CA LEU A 8 -5.98 -0.66 -5.71
C LEU A 8 -6.07 -0.25 -4.25
N TYR A 9 -7.26 0.02 -3.74
CA TYR A 9 -7.42 0.32 -2.32
C TYR A 9 -8.67 -0.32 -1.71
N PHE A 10 -8.61 -0.66 -0.43
CA PHE A 10 -9.80 -0.73 0.41
C PHE A 10 -9.82 0.53 1.28
N SER A 11 -10.92 1.27 1.35
CA SER A 11 -10.90 2.54 2.10
C SER A 11 -12.26 2.94 2.67
N PRO A 12 -12.75 2.27 3.72
CA PRO A 12 -14.05 2.59 4.35
C PRO A 12 -14.22 4.07 4.72
N MET A 13 -13.12 4.71 5.16
CA MET A 13 -13.10 6.11 5.61
C MET A 13 -12.44 7.07 4.61
N GLY A 14 -12.18 6.64 3.37
CA GLY A 14 -11.56 7.48 2.31
C GLY A 14 -10.06 7.84 2.48
N ARG A 15 -9.47 7.68 3.67
CA ARG A 15 -8.07 8.07 3.94
C ARG A 15 -7.04 7.25 3.14
N THR A 16 -7.20 5.93 3.12
CA THR A 16 -6.33 5.03 2.32
C THR A 16 -6.44 5.35 0.84
N ALA A 17 -7.66 5.60 0.33
CA ALA A 17 -7.88 5.97 -1.06
C ALA A 17 -7.14 7.26 -1.43
N LYS A 18 -7.17 8.27 -0.55
CA LYS A 18 -6.47 9.55 -0.75
C LYS A 18 -4.97 9.36 -0.95
N ILE A 19 -4.30 8.62 -0.07
CA ILE A 19 -2.85 8.39 -0.17
C ILE A 19 -2.52 7.48 -1.36
N THR A 20 -3.31 6.43 -1.59
CA THR A 20 -3.11 5.53 -2.74
C THR A 20 -3.18 6.31 -4.06
N ARG A 21 -4.17 7.21 -4.19
CA ARG A 21 -4.33 8.08 -5.35
C ARG A 21 -3.15 9.04 -5.52
N LEU A 22 -2.71 9.66 -4.43
CA LEU A 22 -1.55 10.55 -4.43
C LEU A 22 -0.29 9.82 -4.92
N LEU A 23 0.02 8.65 -4.35
CA LEU A 23 1.17 7.85 -4.80
C LEU A 23 1.05 7.44 -6.26
N ALA A 24 -0.13 6.96 -6.70
CA ALA A 24 -0.32 6.52 -8.08
C ALA A 24 -0.09 7.65 -9.08
N GLN A 25 -0.59 8.84 -8.79
CA GLN A 25 -0.40 10.02 -9.62
C GLN A 25 1.06 10.47 -9.62
N GLU A 26 1.63 10.76 -8.44
CA GLU A 26 2.96 11.35 -8.33
C GLU A 26 4.07 10.42 -8.84
N ILE A 27 3.97 9.10 -8.60
CA ILE A 27 4.90 8.12 -9.18
C ILE A 27 4.80 8.11 -10.70
N THR A 28 3.59 8.23 -11.26
CA THR A 28 3.39 8.29 -12.71
C THR A 28 4.00 9.55 -13.30
N ASP A 29 3.78 10.70 -12.66
CA ASP A 29 4.36 11.98 -13.08
C ASP A 29 5.89 11.90 -13.06
N LYS A 30 6.49 11.36 -11.99
CA LYS A 30 7.94 11.13 -11.89
C LYS A 30 8.49 10.17 -12.94
N ILE A 31 7.76 9.12 -13.29
CA ILE A 31 8.18 8.21 -14.37
C ILE A 31 8.13 8.94 -15.72
N ASN A 32 7.08 9.74 -15.95
CA ASN A 32 6.88 10.48 -17.21
C ASN A 32 7.90 11.61 -17.43
N GLU A 33 8.50 12.18 -16.38
CA GLU A 33 9.58 13.19 -16.51
C GLU A 33 10.76 12.70 -17.38
N GLU A 34 11.03 11.39 -17.38
CA GLU A 34 12.18 10.79 -18.07
C GLU A 34 11.78 9.70 -19.09
N CYS A 35 10.48 9.38 -19.21
CA CYS A 35 10.00 8.34 -20.10
C CYS A 35 9.47 8.93 -21.41
N PRO A 36 9.99 8.51 -22.59
CA PRO A 36 9.49 9.00 -23.87
C PRO A 36 8.09 8.46 -24.22
N ILE A 37 7.60 7.45 -23.51
CA ILE A 37 6.28 6.85 -23.72
C ILE A 37 5.40 7.24 -22.53
N PRO A 38 4.23 7.85 -22.76
CA PRO A 38 3.32 8.23 -21.67
C PRO A 38 2.87 7.02 -20.85
N VAL A 39 3.11 7.08 -19.55
CA VAL A 39 2.57 6.15 -18.55
C VAL A 39 1.23 6.69 -18.08
N SER A 40 0.20 5.83 -18.12
CA SER A 40 -1.15 6.16 -17.64
C SER A 40 -1.33 5.73 -16.19
N TRP A 41 -2.29 6.33 -15.49
CA TRP A 41 -2.66 5.86 -14.15
C TRP A 41 -4.17 5.83 -13.91
N LYS A 42 -4.59 4.92 -13.02
CA LYS A 42 -5.96 4.87 -12.51
C LYS A 42 -6.00 4.34 -11.09
N CYS A 43 -7.08 4.59 -10.37
CA CYS A 43 -7.33 3.98 -9.07
C CYS A 43 -8.72 3.36 -9.01
N MET A 44 -8.88 2.30 -8.22
CA MET A 44 -10.15 1.62 -8.01
C MET A 44 -10.25 1.03 -6.60
N ASP A 45 -11.47 1.04 -6.06
CA ASP A 45 -11.76 0.30 -4.83
C ASP A 45 -11.73 -1.19 -5.12
N ILE A 46 -11.05 -1.95 -4.27
CA ILE A 46 -10.86 -3.40 -4.41
C ILE A 46 -12.17 -4.19 -4.25
N ASN A 47 -13.22 -3.56 -3.73
CA ASN A 47 -14.56 -4.15 -3.63
C ASN A 47 -15.41 -3.92 -4.87
N ASN A 48 -14.97 -3.08 -5.81
CA ASN A 48 -15.70 -2.88 -7.05
C ASN A 48 -15.79 -4.22 -7.82
N GLU A 49 -16.89 -4.43 -8.54
CA GLU A 49 -17.07 -5.61 -9.39
C GLU A 49 -15.98 -5.70 -10.45
N ASP A 50 -15.54 -4.57 -10.99
CA ASP A 50 -14.44 -4.48 -11.95
C ASP A 50 -13.09 -4.90 -11.36
N ALA A 51 -12.97 -4.97 -10.03
CA ALA A 51 -11.76 -5.44 -9.34
C ALA A 51 -11.73 -6.97 -9.19
N LYS A 52 -12.84 -7.67 -9.46
CA LYS A 52 -12.92 -9.13 -9.34
C LYS A 52 -12.10 -9.78 -10.46
N ASN A 53 -11.20 -10.69 -10.11
CA ASN A 53 -10.40 -11.49 -11.06
C ASN A 53 -9.47 -10.64 -11.96
N LEU A 54 -9.00 -9.49 -11.47
CA LEU A 54 -7.97 -8.73 -12.19
C LEU A 54 -6.71 -9.57 -12.35
N ILE A 55 -6.17 -9.58 -13.56
CA ILE A 55 -4.89 -10.20 -13.89
C ILE A 55 -3.97 -9.08 -14.37
N PHE A 56 -2.85 -8.91 -13.69
CA PHE A 56 -1.86 -7.90 -14.03
C PHE A 56 -0.72 -8.49 -14.89
N ASP A 57 0.08 -7.59 -15.45
CA ASP A 57 1.24 -7.91 -16.27
C ASP A 57 2.49 -7.15 -15.80
N LYS A 58 3.65 -7.55 -16.32
CA LYS A 58 4.95 -6.94 -15.98
C LYS A 58 5.12 -5.51 -16.51
N GLU A 59 4.18 -4.98 -17.28
CA GLU A 59 4.17 -3.59 -17.77
C GLU A 59 3.35 -2.67 -16.85
N THR A 60 2.73 -3.24 -15.83
CA THR A 60 1.97 -2.51 -14.81
C THR A 60 2.79 -2.36 -13.53
N VAL A 61 2.62 -1.26 -12.82
CA VAL A 61 2.94 -1.15 -11.39
C VAL A 61 1.63 -1.07 -10.63
N VAL A 62 1.48 -1.88 -9.59
CA VAL A 62 0.29 -1.85 -8.73
C VAL A 62 0.64 -1.23 -7.38
N ILE A 63 -0.19 -0.34 -6.88
CA ILE A 63 -0.10 0.16 -5.50
C ILE A 63 -1.30 -0.42 -4.76
N ILE A 64 -1.07 -1.21 -3.73
CA ILE A 64 -2.16 -1.82 -2.94
C ILE A 64 -2.24 -1.08 -1.60
N GLY A 65 -3.29 -0.29 -1.43
CA GLY A 65 -3.58 0.48 -0.23
C GLY A 65 -4.56 -0.23 0.71
N MET A 66 -4.20 -0.37 1.99
CA MET A 66 -5.05 -1.01 2.98
C MET A 66 -5.06 -0.23 4.31
N PRO A 67 -6.23 0.04 4.95
CA PRO A 67 -6.26 0.59 6.29
C PRO A 67 -5.81 -0.47 7.29
N VAL A 68 -5.25 -0.03 8.42
CA VAL A 68 -4.94 -0.92 9.54
C VAL A 68 -6.10 -1.01 10.51
N HIS A 69 -6.48 -2.23 10.85
CA HIS A 69 -7.43 -2.54 11.92
C HIS A 69 -6.73 -3.39 13.00
N VAL A 70 -6.49 -2.78 14.17
CA VAL A 70 -5.86 -3.45 15.34
C VAL A 70 -4.54 -4.14 14.96
N GLY A 71 -3.68 -3.43 14.21
CA GLY A 71 -2.37 -3.91 13.80
C GLY A 71 -2.36 -4.97 12.69
N LYS A 72 -3.47 -5.15 11.96
CA LYS A 72 -3.62 -6.10 10.84
C LYS A 72 -4.36 -5.49 9.66
N ILE A 73 -4.28 -6.13 8.49
CA ILE A 73 -5.16 -5.77 7.38
C ILE A 73 -6.59 -6.33 7.62
N PRO A 74 -7.65 -5.61 7.22
CA PRO A 74 -9.02 -6.09 7.39
C PRO A 74 -9.26 -7.32 6.53
N LEU A 75 -9.93 -8.31 7.13
CA LEU A 75 -10.25 -9.59 6.48
C LEU A 75 -10.97 -9.42 5.14
N HIS A 76 -11.79 -8.37 5.02
CA HIS A 76 -12.49 -8.06 3.77
C HIS A 76 -11.53 -7.72 2.63
N GLY A 77 -10.55 -6.84 2.89
CA GLY A 77 -9.51 -6.48 1.94
C GLY A 77 -8.62 -7.67 1.57
N LEU A 78 -8.27 -8.51 2.55
CA LEU A 78 -7.54 -9.76 2.30
C LEU A 78 -8.28 -10.70 1.33
N LYS A 79 -9.59 -10.92 1.57
CA LYS A 79 -10.41 -11.75 0.67
C LYS A 79 -10.48 -11.19 -0.75
N ALA A 80 -10.38 -9.88 -0.91
CA ALA A 80 -10.37 -9.24 -2.21
C ALA A 80 -9.01 -9.41 -2.91
N ILE A 81 -7.88 -9.24 -2.19
CA ILE A 81 -6.53 -9.50 -2.71
C ILE A 81 -6.41 -10.93 -3.24
N LYS A 82 -6.94 -11.93 -2.50
CA LYS A 82 -6.92 -13.35 -2.90
C LYS A 82 -7.65 -13.69 -4.20
N LYS A 83 -8.33 -12.72 -4.83
CA LYS A 83 -9.02 -12.87 -6.12
C LYS A 83 -8.30 -12.15 -7.26
N ILE A 84 -7.11 -11.61 -7.00
CA ILE A 84 -6.35 -10.81 -7.95
C ILE A 84 -5.06 -11.57 -8.25
N CYS A 85 -4.71 -11.69 -9.53
CA CYS A 85 -3.48 -12.36 -9.95
C CYS A 85 -2.42 -11.33 -10.33
N GLY A 86 -1.31 -11.34 -9.59
CA GLY A 86 -0.19 -10.42 -9.79
C GLY A 86 0.75 -10.81 -10.93
N ASN A 87 0.89 -12.10 -11.28
CA ASN A 87 1.67 -12.55 -12.44
C ASN A 87 3.07 -11.89 -12.62
N GLY A 88 3.80 -11.72 -11.53
CA GLY A 88 5.12 -11.08 -11.49
C GLY A 88 5.14 -9.56 -11.62
N THR A 89 3.98 -8.91 -11.55
CA THR A 89 3.81 -7.45 -11.55
C THR A 89 4.50 -6.81 -10.35
N MET A 90 5.22 -5.71 -10.59
CA MET A 90 5.82 -4.93 -9.50
C MET A 90 4.74 -4.26 -8.67
N THR A 91 4.92 -4.23 -7.35
CA THR A 91 3.92 -3.72 -6.43
C THR A 91 4.52 -2.88 -5.31
N ILE A 92 3.79 -1.84 -4.93
CA ILE A 92 4.02 -1.07 -3.71
C ILE A 92 2.92 -1.43 -2.71
N ALA A 93 3.30 -1.94 -1.54
CA ALA A 93 2.38 -2.22 -0.44
C ALA A 93 2.22 -0.96 0.42
N LEU A 94 1.01 -0.45 0.57
CA LEU A 94 0.71 0.74 1.36
C LEU A 94 -0.27 0.38 2.48
N VAL A 95 0.11 0.66 3.73
CA VAL A 95 -0.85 0.70 4.83
C VAL A 95 -1.06 2.13 5.33
N SER A 96 -2.32 2.47 5.58
CA SER A 96 -2.68 3.70 6.28
C SER A 96 -3.16 3.35 7.69
N TYR A 97 -2.68 4.06 8.70
CA TYR A 97 -2.99 3.70 10.08
C TYR A 97 -3.31 4.93 10.93
N GLY A 98 -3.88 4.70 12.11
CA GLY A 98 -4.18 5.77 13.07
C GLY A 98 -2.93 6.22 13.83
N THR A 99 -3.10 6.75 15.03
CA THR A 99 -2.01 7.35 15.81
C THR A 99 -1.06 6.37 16.49
N LYS A 100 -1.38 5.07 16.58
CA LYS A 100 -0.68 4.17 17.51
C LYS A 100 0.43 3.34 16.87
N SER A 101 0.08 2.44 15.95
CA SER A 101 1.01 1.54 15.28
C SER A 101 0.28 0.82 14.14
N TYR A 102 0.99 0.51 13.06
CA TYR A 102 0.50 -0.35 11.99
C TYR A 102 0.63 -1.85 12.32
N GLY A 103 1.34 -2.22 13.40
CA GLY A 103 1.53 -3.59 13.84
C GLY A 103 2.09 -4.50 12.75
N ASN A 104 1.45 -5.65 12.54
CA ASN A 104 1.83 -6.62 11.51
C ASN A 104 1.25 -6.30 10.13
N ALA A 105 0.45 -5.23 9.98
CA ALA A 105 -0.38 -5.04 8.80
C ALA A 105 0.44 -4.85 7.50
N LEU A 106 1.57 -4.15 7.56
CA LEU A 106 2.41 -3.95 6.38
C LEU A 106 3.06 -5.27 5.93
N TYR A 107 3.56 -6.05 6.89
CA TYR A 107 4.07 -7.40 6.64
C TYR A 107 2.97 -8.32 6.06
N GLU A 108 1.77 -8.33 6.66
CA GLU A 108 0.64 -9.13 6.14
C GLU A 108 0.29 -8.73 4.71
N LEU A 109 0.23 -7.42 4.43
CA LEU A 109 -0.05 -6.92 3.09
C LEU A 109 1.02 -7.36 2.08
N GLN A 110 2.30 -7.27 2.44
CA GLN A 110 3.38 -7.76 1.60
C GLN A 110 3.20 -9.26 1.33
N HIS A 111 3.13 -10.06 2.39
CA HIS A 111 3.06 -11.52 2.33
C HIS A 111 1.90 -11.99 1.45
N PHE A 112 0.69 -11.49 1.69
CA PHE A 112 -0.47 -11.89 0.91
C PHE A 112 -0.45 -11.38 -0.53
N SER A 113 0.22 -10.25 -0.80
CA SER A 113 0.42 -9.81 -2.19
C SER A 113 1.40 -10.73 -2.92
N GLU A 114 2.49 -11.12 -2.27
CA GLU A 114 3.47 -12.05 -2.84
C GLU A 114 2.88 -13.45 -3.07
N GLU A 115 2.01 -13.94 -2.19
CA GLU A 115 1.24 -15.18 -2.40
C GLU A 115 0.36 -15.12 -3.67
N GLN A 116 -0.10 -13.94 -4.07
CA GLN A 116 -0.87 -13.73 -5.30
C GLN A 116 0.03 -13.49 -6.53
N GLY A 117 1.34 -13.68 -6.40
CA GLY A 117 2.30 -13.54 -7.50
C GLY A 117 2.72 -12.11 -7.77
N PHE A 118 2.43 -11.14 -6.91
CA PHE A 118 3.02 -9.81 -7.00
C PHE A 118 4.50 -9.83 -6.58
N LYS A 119 5.28 -8.88 -7.10
CA LYS A 119 6.65 -8.61 -6.67
C LYS A 119 6.67 -7.31 -5.88
N VAL A 120 6.63 -7.39 -4.55
CA VAL A 120 6.63 -6.20 -3.71
C VAL A 120 8.04 -5.59 -3.73
N VAL A 121 8.15 -4.42 -4.37
CA VAL A 121 9.42 -3.70 -4.56
C VAL A 121 9.51 -2.47 -3.67
N GLY A 122 8.43 -2.09 -3.02
CA GLY A 122 8.43 -1.05 -2.01
C GLY A 122 7.26 -1.25 -1.07
N ALA A 123 7.39 -0.77 0.15
CA ALA A 123 6.33 -0.81 1.14
C ALA A 123 6.35 0.45 1.99
N CYS A 124 5.20 0.96 2.39
CA CYS A 124 5.09 2.14 3.23
C CYS A 124 3.90 2.06 4.18
N ALA A 125 4.10 2.57 5.40
CA ALA A 125 3.11 2.76 6.42
C ALA A 125 3.00 4.27 6.71
N PHE A 126 1.85 4.86 6.39
CA PHE A 126 1.62 6.28 6.66
C PHE A 126 0.57 6.46 7.77
N PRO A 127 0.91 7.19 8.85
CA PRO A 127 -0.10 7.62 9.81
C PRO A 127 -1.07 8.58 9.11
N THR A 128 -2.34 8.47 9.45
CA THR A 128 -3.40 9.34 8.92
C THR A 128 -4.07 10.06 10.06
N THR A 129 -3.81 11.35 10.17
CA THR A 129 -4.41 12.19 11.19
C THR A 129 -5.87 12.49 10.87
N GLU A 130 -6.72 12.52 11.91
CA GLU A 130 -8.17 12.70 11.75
C GLU A 130 -8.61 14.12 11.38
N LYS A 131 -7.69 15.08 11.35
CA LYS A 131 -8.05 16.51 11.36
C LYS A 131 -7.71 17.17 10.03
N GLY A 132 -8.75 17.54 9.28
CA GLY A 132 -8.70 18.32 8.04
C GLY A 132 -8.20 19.77 8.17
N LYS A 133 -7.26 20.05 9.08
CA LYS A 133 -6.54 21.33 9.15
C LYS A 133 -5.09 21.10 8.77
N MET A 134 -4.54 22.00 7.97
CA MET A 134 -3.13 22.06 7.59
C MET A 134 -2.27 22.21 8.85
N SER A 135 -1.89 21.08 9.45
CA SER A 135 -1.16 21.00 10.71
C SER A 135 0.31 20.65 10.43
N ARG A 136 1.20 20.92 11.38
CA ARG A 136 2.61 20.51 11.28
C ARG A 136 2.76 19.00 11.07
N ALA A 137 1.90 18.20 11.70
CA ALA A 137 1.86 16.75 11.51
C ALA A 137 1.52 16.38 10.06
N TYR A 138 0.47 16.99 9.49
CA TYR A 138 0.09 16.77 8.09
C TYR A 138 1.19 17.19 7.09
N LEU A 139 1.90 18.29 7.35
CA LEU A 139 3.04 18.69 6.51
C LEU A 139 4.21 17.70 6.58
N ARG A 140 4.48 17.13 7.76
CA ARG A 140 5.48 16.06 7.91
C ARG A 140 5.06 14.81 7.14
N GLU A 141 3.81 14.37 7.30
CA GLU A 141 3.25 13.25 6.54
C GLU A 141 3.43 13.46 5.03
N LEU A 142 3.13 14.66 4.52
CA LEU A 142 3.31 14.98 3.09
C LEU A 142 4.78 14.94 2.64
N ASN A 143 5.71 15.39 3.47
CA ASN A 143 7.14 15.33 3.13
C ASN A 143 7.65 13.89 3.07
N GLU A 144 7.20 13.03 3.99
CA GLU A 144 7.53 11.60 3.98
C GLU A 144 6.93 10.90 2.76
N VAL A 145 5.70 11.23 2.38
CA VAL A 145 5.08 10.72 1.15
C VAL A 145 5.90 11.14 -0.08
N LYS A 146 6.34 12.40 -0.16
CA LYS A 146 7.18 12.88 -1.27
C LYS A 146 8.53 12.18 -1.32
N ALA A 147 9.21 12.04 -0.19
CA ALA A 147 10.49 11.33 -0.11
C ALA A 147 10.35 9.87 -0.59
N PHE A 148 9.27 9.20 -0.17
CA PHE A 148 8.96 7.85 -0.64
C PHE A 148 8.63 7.81 -2.14
N VAL A 149 7.89 8.77 -2.68
CA VAL A 149 7.62 8.88 -4.12
C VAL A 149 8.92 8.98 -4.92
N ASP A 150 9.83 9.87 -4.51
CA ASP A 150 11.11 10.06 -5.20
C ASP A 150 11.94 8.77 -5.18
N ALA A 151 12.08 8.16 -4.01
CA ALA A 151 12.88 6.94 -3.85
C ALA A 151 12.27 5.74 -4.59
N SER A 152 10.95 5.53 -4.47
CA SER A 152 10.25 4.42 -5.13
C SER A 152 10.22 4.57 -6.65
N SER A 153 9.99 5.80 -7.17
CA SER A 153 10.01 6.07 -8.61
C SER A 153 11.38 5.78 -9.20
N ASN A 154 12.45 6.21 -8.52
CA ASN A 154 13.83 5.92 -8.95
C ASN A 154 14.12 4.42 -8.95
N LYS A 155 13.65 3.68 -7.94
CA LYS A 155 13.76 2.21 -7.92
C LYS A 155 13.00 1.57 -9.08
N LEU A 156 11.75 1.98 -9.33
CA LEU A 156 10.93 1.46 -10.42
C LEU A 156 11.55 1.72 -11.81
N LYS A 157 12.09 2.92 -12.03
CA LYS A 157 12.84 3.28 -13.25
C LYS A 157 14.01 2.32 -13.47
N ARG A 158 14.83 2.06 -12.43
CA ARG A 158 15.98 1.13 -12.52
C ARG A 158 15.56 -0.32 -12.81
N LEU A 159 14.45 -0.77 -12.24
CA LEU A 159 13.95 -2.14 -12.43
C LEU A 159 13.28 -2.37 -13.80
N SER A 160 12.83 -1.30 -14.48
CA SER A 160 11.95 -1.43 -15.66
C SER A 160 12.34 -0.58 -16.87
N GLY A 161 13.42 0.20 -16.77
CA GLY A 161 13.89 1.12 -17.81
C GLY A 161 14.45 0.46 -19.07
N CYS A 162 14.58 -0.87 -19.10
CA CYS A 162 15.01 -1.61 -20.29
C CYS A 162 13.90 -2.53 -20.83
N SER A 163 13.73 -2.59 -22.14
CA SER A 163 12.80 -3.53 -22.78
C SER A 163 13.28 -4.98 -22.71
N ILE A 164 14.60 -5.20 -22.61
CA ILE A 164 15.21 -6.52 -22.57
C ILE A 164 15.20 -7.04 -21.13
N GLU A 165 14.43 -8.10 -20.86
CA GLU A 165 14.24 -8.63 -19.51
C GLU A 165 15.55 -9.11 -18.86
N GLY A 166 16.44 -9.73 -19.64
CA GLY A 166 17.74 -10.24 -19.15
C GLY A 166 18.73 -9.15 -18.70
N LEU A 167 18.52 -7.89 -19.07
CA LEU A 167 19.36 -6.75 -18.67
C LEU A 167 18.77 -5.95 -17.50
N ARG A 168 17.57 -6.31 -17.01
CA ARG A 168 16.96 -5.65 -15.87
C ARG A 168 17.63 -6.10 -14.58
N VAL A 169 17.84 -5.14 -13.67
CA VAL A 169 18.26 -5.45 -12.30
C VAL A 169 17.18 -6.31 -11.65
N LYS A 170 17.57 -7.46 -11.10
CA LYS A 170 16.66 -8.27 -10.28
C LYS A 170 16.51 -7.59 -8.92
N PRO A 171 15.29 -7.28 -8.47
CA PRO A 171 15.10 -6.69 -7.16
C PRO A 171 15.53 -7.69 -6.07
N ALA A 172 16.27 -7.21 -5.09
CA ALA A 172 16.46 -7.95 -3.85
C ALA A 172 15.08 -8.13 -3.16
N PRO A 173 14.84 -9.25 -2.46
CA PRO A 173 13.63 -9.40 -1.65
C PRO A 173 13.50 -8.24 -0.66
N LEU A 174 12.32 -7.64 -0.59
CA LEU A 174 12.03 -6.62 0.40
C LEU A 174 11.80 -7.32 1.75
N HIS A 175 12.57 -6.97 2.77
CA HIS A 175 12.37 -7.55 4.11
C HIS A 175 11.62 -6.54 4.99
N ILE A 176 10.47 -6.97 5.51
CA ILE A 176 9.69 -6.23 6.50
C ILE A 176 9.58 -7.15 7.71
N ASP A 177 9.90 -6.64 8.89
CA ASP A 177 9.78 -7.41 10.12
C ASP A 177 8.31 -7.72 10.41
N GLY A 178 8.04 -8.97 10.80
CA GLY A 178 6.69 -9.41 11.10
C GLY A 178 6.61 -10.90 11.39
N ASN A 179 5.43 -11.34 11.77
CA ASN A 179 5.15 -12.74 12.03
C ASN A 179 4.10 -13.24 11.04
N LEU A 180 4.21 -14.51 10.62
CA LEU A 180 3.22 -15.13 9.74
C LEU A 180 1.80 -14.85 10.24
N PRO A 181 0.87 -14.44 9.35
CA PRO A 181 -0.47 -14.02 9.75
C PRO A 181 -1.21 -15.15 10.46
N VAL A 182 -1.29 -15.07 11.79
CA VAL A 182 -2.16 -15.93 12.57
C VAL A 182 -3.56 -15.32 12.54
N HIS A 183 -4.30 -15.51 11.44
CA HIS A 183 -5.75 -15.30 11.46
C HIS A 183 -6.40 -16.44 12.26
N LYS A 184 -6.23 -16.44 13.60
CA LYS A 184 -7.22 -17.10 14.44
C LYS A 184 -8.52 -16.33 14.25
N ILE A 185 -9.54 -17.00 13.71
CA ILE A 185 -10.89 -16.46 13.63
C ILE A 185 -11.39 -16.34 15.08
N SER A 186 -11.05 -15.25 15.78
CA SER A 186 -11.82 -14.86 16.95
C SER A 186 -13.12 -14.27 16.43
N ARG A 187 -14.25 -14.88 16.80
CA ARG A 187 -15.57 -14.26 16.60
C ARG A 187 -15.59 -12.98 17.42
N VAL A 188 -15.22 -11.85 16.82
CA VAL A 188 -15.36 -10.55 17.46
C VAL A 188 -16.83 -10.17 17.35
N PHE A 189 -17.55 -10.32 18.45
CA PHE A 189 -18.93 -9.84 18.55
C PHE A 189 -18.94 -8.30 18.38
N PRO A 190 -19.94 -7.71 17.70
CA PRO A 190 -19.99 -6.26 17.42
C PRO A 190 -19.80 -5.39 18.67
N LYS A 191 -20.38 -5.82 19.80
CA LYS A 191 -20.24 -5.16 21.10
C LYS A 191 -18.81 -5.20 21.66
N ALA A 192 -18.06 -6.26 21.39
CA ALA A 192 -16.67 -6.39 21.81
C ALA A 192 -15.73 -5.50 20.97
N ALA A 193 -16.03 -5.30 19.68
CA ALA A 193 -15.31 -4.34 18.84
C ALA A 193 -15.53 -2.90 19.33
N GLU A 194 -16.77 -2.53 19.68
CA GLU A 194 -17.08 -1.19 20.18
C GLU A 194 -16.44 -0.92 21.56
N VAL A 195 -16.46 -1.93 22.45
CA VAL A 195 -15.81 -1.83 23.77
C VAL A 195 -14.28 -1.80 23.65
N ALA A 196 -13.70 -2.60 22.75
CA ALA A 196 -12.27 -2.56 22.47
C ALA A 196 -11.87 -1.19 21.89
N GLN A 197 -12.69 -0.61 21.01
CA GLN A 197 -12.47 0.71 20.44
C GLN A 197 -12.51 1.81 21.51
N ARG A 198 -13.51 1.81 22.41
CA ARG A 198 -13.59 2.76 23.54
C ARG A 198 -12.46 2.61 24.57
N LEU A 199 -12.04 1.37 24.87
CA LEU A 199 -10.90 1.13 25.75
C LEU A 199 -9.58 1.57 25.08
N PHE A 200 -9.46 1.39 23.77
CA PHE A 200 -8.27 1.77 23.01
C PHE A 200 -8.09 3.29 22.92
N GLU A 201 -9.19 4.05 22.84
CA GLU A 201 -9.20 5.52 22.90
C GLU A 201 -8.74 6.08 24.28
N LYS A 202 -8.89 5.30 25.35
CA LYS A 202 -8.64 5.75 26.73
C LYS A 202 -7.18 5.67 27.18
N PHE A 203 -6.29 5.05 26.40
CA PHE A 203 -4.89 4.76 26.79
C PHE A 203 -3.82 5.29 25.79
N SER A 204 -4.11 6.32 24.98
CA SER A 204 -3.21 6.78 23.90
C SER A 204 -2.34 7.99 24.25
N ASN A 205 -1.03 7.80 24.44
CA ASN A 205 -0.01 8.87 24.56
C ASN A 205 1.23 8.68 23.65
N HIS A 206 1.15 7.88 22.58
CA HIS A 206 2.23 7.74 21.59
C HIS A 206 1.75 8.14 20.19
N GLU A 207 2.50 9.02 19.52
CA GLU A 207 2.30 9.41 18.11
C GLU A 207 3.10 8.44 17.21
N GLY A 208 2.45 7.84 16.21
CA GLY A 208 3.09 6.97 15.22
C GLY A 208 3.77 7.76 14.09
N GLU A 209 4.89 7.24 13.58
CA GLU A 209 5.71 7.86 12.53
C GLU A 209 5.57 7.14 11.18
N ALA A 210 5.80 7.84 10.07
CA ALA A 210 5.83 7.20 8.76
C ALA A 210 7.04 6.26 8.65
N GLU A 211 6.85 5.11 8.01
CA GLU A 211 7.93 4.13 7.80
C GLU A 211 7.82 3.54 6.39
N TRP A 212 8.95 3.33 5.72
CA TRP A 212 8.95 2.78 4.37
C TRP A 212 10.23 1.97 4.06
N PHE A 213 10.08 1.04 3.13
CA PHE A 213 11.06 0.03 2.75
C PHE A 213 11.21 0.03 1.22
N LEU A 214 12.45 0.00 0.74
CA LEU A 214 12.83 -0.08 -0.67
C LEU A 214 14.05 -0.98 -0.86
#